data_AF-A0ABC8B643-F1
#
_entry.id   AF-A0ABC8B643-F1
#
_cell.length_a   1.000
_cell.length_b   1.000
_cell.length_c   1.000
_cell.angle_alpha   90.00
_cell.angle_beta   90.00
_cell.angle_gamma   90.00
#
_symmetry.space_group_name_H-M   'P 1'
#
loop_
_entity.id
_entity.type
_entity.pdbx_description
1 polymer ?
#
loop_
_entity_poly.entity_id
_entity_poly.type
_entity_poly.pdbx_seq_one_letter_code
_entity_poly.pdbx_strand_id
1 'polypeptide(L)'
;MIDTISLKHLTHKTALTAVEKSTSATPLNSSLKELVSGPTPDGAIFSTLSTQLSSSAARAQARDSSLDFKNLGALAKNISDKVAGNSYYANRKLHDAEIPDTDDPALLERAMQATSFSNGAGKNPFAGLSQDQLRLIIYDEGGDFTINERNAALITSDDSSAMDIFNARKSQSDIQEA
;
A
#
# COMPACT_ATOMS: atom_id res chain seq x y z
N MET A 1 -18.96 -40.32 -20.20
CA MET A 1 -18.94 -38.86 -20.37
C MET A 1 -19.95 -38.27 -19.41
N ILE A 2 -19.58 -37.52 -18.37
CA ILE A 2 -18.24 -37.21 -17.80
C ILE A 2 -18.43 -37.21 -16.28
N ASP A 3 -17.48 -37.76 -15.53
CA ASP A 3 -17.58 -37.85 -14.07
C ASP A 3 -17.25 -36.54 -13.34
N THR A 4 -18.04 -36.27 -12.29
CA THR A 4 -17.64 -35.73 -10.98
C THR A 4 -16.46 -34.74 -10.88
N ILE A 5 -16.74 -33.48 -10.51
CA ILE A 5 -16.01 -32.83 -9.39
C ILE A 5 -17.02 -32.12 -8.47
N SER A 6 -17.11 -32.59 -7.22
CA SER A 6 -17.76 -31.89 -6.12
C SER A 6 -16.77 -30.93 -5.47
N LEU A 7 -17.01 -29.61 -5.56
CA LEU A 7 -16.17 -28.65 -4.84
C LEU A 7 -16.41 -28.75 -3.32
N LYS A 8 -15.43 -29.31 -2.61
CA LYS A 8 -15.39 -29.26 -1.14
C LYS A 8 -14.82 -27.90 -0.72
N HIS A 9 -15.64 -27.07 -0.09
CA HIS A 9 -15.23 -25.79 0.46
C HIS A 9 -14.30 -26.02 1.67
N LEU A 10 -12.99 -25.87 1.48
CA LEU A 10 -12.00 -26.12 2.53
C LEU A 10 -11.92 -24.92 3.49
N THR A 11 -12.67 -24.99 4.59
CA THR A 11 -12.57 -24.03 5.68
C THR A 11 -11.24 -24.19 6.41
N HIS A 12 -10.28 -23.29 6.16
CA HIS A 12 -9.05 -23.20 6.95
C HIS A 12 -9.34 -22.60 8.33
N LYS A 13 -9.76 -23.46 9.27
CA LYS A 13 -9.83 -23.14 10.69
C LYS A 13 -8.44 -23.27 11.31
N THR A 14 -7.64 -22.21 11.23
CA THR A 14 -6.35 -22.15 11.94
C THR A 14 -6.60 -22.08 13.44
N ALA A 15 -6.38 -23.19 14.14
CA ALA A 15 -6.47 -23.24 15.60
C ALA A 15 -5.22 -22.60 16.22
N LEU A 16 -5.44 -21.71 17.18
CA LEU A 16 -4.38 -21.15 18.03
C LEU A 16 -3.94 -22.22 19.04
N THR A 17 -2.70 -22.70 18.94
CA THR A 17 -2.03 -23.41 20.04
C THR A 17 -1.16 -22.43 20.82
N ALA A 18 -1.64 -22.00 21.98
CA ALA A 18 -0.85 -21.26 22.94
C ALA A 18 0.16 -22.18 23.65
N VAL A 19 1.32 -21.61 24.03
CA VAL A 19 2.10 -22.11 25.15
C VAL A 19 2.31 -20.94 26.12
N GLU A 20 1.88 -21.13 27.36
CA GLU A 20 1.87 -20.05 28.36
C GLU A 20 3.16 -20.06 29.17
N LYS A 21 3.59 -18.87 29.61
CA LYS A 21 4.23 -18.73 30.93
C LYS A 21 3.83 -17.40 31.58
N SER A 22 3.33 -17.52 32.81
CA SER A 22 2.75 -16.49 33.67
C SER A 22 3.69 -15.28 33.90
N THR A 23 3.23 -14.09 34.31
CA THR A 23 2.12 -13.73 35.24
C THR A 23 1.73 -12.25 34.96
N SER A 24 0.63 -11.62 35.40
CA SER A 24 -0.36 -11.90 36.46
C SER A 24 -1.67 -11.08 36.25
N ALA A 25 -2.45 -10.90 37.32
CA ALA A 25 -3.54 -9.92 37.52
C ALA A 25 -4.91 -10.18 36.83
N THR A 26 -5.57 -11.23 37.33
CA THR A 26 -7.04 -11.36 37.49
C THR A 26 -7.69 -10.20 38.27
N PRO A 27 -9.05 -10.12 38.35
CA PRO A 27 -10.10 -10.58 37.42
C PRO A 27 -11.23 -9.53 37.22
N LEU A 28 -12.23 -9.83 36.38
CA LEU A 28 -13.66 -9.82 36.78
C LEU A 28 -14.56 -10.39 35.67
N ASN A 29 -15.28 -11.46 35.98
CA ASN A 29 -16.38 -12.00 35.17
C ASN A 29 -17.70 -11.69 35.89
N SER A 30 -18.67 -11.12 35.17
CA SER A 30 -20.08 -11.17 35.57
C SER A 30 -21.02 -11.18 34.35
N SER A 31 -21.35 -12.40 33.92
CA SER A 31 -22.60 -12.83 33.27
C SER A 31 -23.48 -11.81 32.52
N LEU A 32 -23.52 -12.01 31.20
CA LEU A 32 -24.72 -12.09 30.35
C LEU A 32 -25.99 -11.35 30.83
N LYS A 33 -26.32 -10.25 30.14
CA LYS A 33 -27.70 -9.99 29.72
C LYS A 33 -27.75 -9.65 28.23
N GLU A 34 -28.43 -10.51 27.49
CA GLU A 34 -29.01 -10.22 26.18
C GLU A 34 -29.91 -8.97 26.27
N LEU A 35 -29.75 -8.01 25.35
CA LEU A 35 -30.82 -7.12 24.87
C LEU A 35 -30.38 -6.22 23.70
N VAL A 36 -30.97 -6.51 22.53
CA VAL A 36 -31.30 -5.59 21.42
C VAL A 36 -30.19 -4.96 20.56
N SER A 37 -30.51 -4.82 19.28
CA SER A 37 -29.63 -4.39 18.20
C SER A 37 -29.33 -2.89 18.19
N GLY A 38 -28.06 -2.55 18.00
CA GLY A 38 -27.57 -1.25 17.56
C GLY A 38 -26.05 -1.32 17.36
N PRO A 39 -25.48 -0.85 16.24
CA PRO A 39 -24.03 -0.82 16.08
C PRO A 39 -23.45 0.26 17.00
N THR A 40 -22.80 -0.18 18.09
CA THR A 40 -22.02 0.68 18.98
C THR A 40 -20.76 1.15 18.27
N PRO A 41 -20.55 2.46 18.04
CA PRO A 41 -19.34 2.97 17.37
C PRO A 41 -18.16 3.11 18.35
N ASP A 42 -17.93 2.10 19.18
CA ASP A 42 -16.81 2.04 20.14
C ASP A 42 -15.66 1.21 19.54
N GLY A 43 -15.00 1.82 18.56
CA GLY A 43 -13.81 1.30 17.91
C GLY A 43 -13.26 2.38 16.99
N ALA A 44 -12.00 2.77 17.19
CA ALA A 44 -11.40 3.82 16.38
C ALA A 44 -11.41 3.42 14.89
N ILE A 45 -12.20 4.12 14.07
CA ILE A 45 -12.21 3.94 12.63
C ILE A 45 -10.89 4.52 12.10
N PHE A 46 -9.88 3.66 12.00
CA PHE A 46 -8.68 3.94 11.24
C PHE A 46 -9.07 4.24 9.79
N SER A 47 -8.52 5.30 9.21
CA SER A 47 -8.71 5.56 7.78
C SER A 47 -8.14 4.38 6.96
N THR A 48 -8.66 4.13 5.76
CA THR A 48 -8.12 3.06 4.88
C THR A 48 -6.61 3.24 4.67
N LEU A 49 -6.14 4.48 4.51
CA LEU A 49 -4.72 4.81 4.40
C LEU A 49 -3.92 4.43 5.66
N SER A 50 -4.45 4.65 6.87
CA SER A 50 -3.81 4.22 8.12
C SER A 50 -3.64 2.71 8.19
N THR A 51 -4.64 1.96 7.70
CA THR A 51 -4.61 0.50 7.62
C THR A 51 -3.56 0.03 6.60
N GLN A 52 -3.55 0.60 5.39
CA GLN A 52 -2.55 0.29 4.36
C GLN A 52 -1.11 0.59 4.83
N LEU A 53 -0.88 1.73 5.50
CA LEU A 53 0.42 2.07 6.08
C LEU A 53 0.85 1.08 7.16
N SER A 54 -0.07 0.59 8.00
CA SER A 54 0.23 -0.45 9.01
C SER A 54 0.58 -1.79 8.36
N SER A 55 -0.12 -2.18 7.30
CA SER A 55 0.17 -3.39 6.52
C SER A 55 1.52 -3.30 5.80
N SER A 56 1.83 -2.15 5.19
CA SER A 56 3.14 -1.89 4.61
C SER A 56 4.25 -1.94 5.67
N ALA A 57 4.06 -1.34 6.86
CA ALA A 57 5.04 -1.40 7.93
C ALA A 57 5.38 -2.85 8.36
N ALA A 58 4.38 -3.74 8.42
CA ALA A 58 4.60 -5.15 8.68
C ALA A 58 5.38 -5.84 7.54
N ARG A 59 5.08 -5.54 6.27
CA ARG A 59 5.83 -6.03 5.10
C ARG A 59 7.28 -5.51 5.10
N ALA A 60 7.49 -4.24 5.43
CA ALA A 60 8.80 -3.62 5.56
C ALA A 60 9.63 -4.30 6.66
N GLN A 61 9.07 -4.51 7.85
CA GLN A 61 9.74 -5.23 8.93
C GLN A 61 10.12 -6.67 8.54
N ALA A 62 9.23 -7.39 7.84
CA ALA A 62 9.53 -8.75 7.35
C ALA A 62 10.66 -8.76 6.30
N ARG A 63 10.66 -7.79 5.38
CA ARG A 63 11.71 -7.57 4.37
C ARG A 63 13.06 -7.24 5.01
N ASP A 64 13.10 -6.30 5.95
CA ASP A 64 14.32 -5.90 6.67
C ASP A 64 14.85 -7.01 7.60
N SER A 65 13.99 -7.91 8.09
CA SER A 65 14.38 -9.06 8.92
C SER A 65 14.89 -10.27 8.11
N SER A 66 14.65 -10.31 6.79
CA SER A 66 14.95 -11.47 5.94
C SER A 66 16.03 -11.23 4.88
N LEU A 67 16.36 -9.97 4.59
CA LEU A 67 17.36 -9.58 3.59
C LEU A 67 18.61 -8.99 4.24
N ASP A 68 19.78 -9.36 3.73
CA ASP A 68 21.03 -8.68 4.07
C ASP A 68 21.11 -7.27 3.47
N PHE A 69 22.03 -6.44 3.99
CA PHE A 69 22.21 -5.05 3.56
C PHE A 69 22.48 -4.89 2.05
N LYS A 70 23.14 -5.87 1.41
CA LYS A 70 23.43 -5.82 -0.03
C LYS A 70 22.16 -6.06 -0.84
N ASN A 71 21.35 -7.03 -0.42
CA ASN A 71 20.06 -7.32 -1.04
C ASN A 71 19.05 -6.18 -0.81
N LEU A 72 19.04 -5.57 0.37
CA LEU A 72 18.27 -4.35 0.64
C LEU A 72 18.68 -3.18 -0.27
N GLY A 73 19.98 -2.96 -0.48
CA GLY A 73 20.47 -1.94 -1.42
C GLY A 73 20.11 -2.24 -2.89
N ALA A 74 20.21 -3.50 -3.31
CA ALA A 74 19.79 -3.92 -4.65
C ALA A 74 18.28 -3.74 -4.87
N LEU A 75 17.47 -4.03 -3.83
CA LEU A 75 16.03 -3.88 -3.85
C LEU A 75 15.59 -2.41 -3.90
N ALA A 76 16.20 -1.55 -3.07
CA ALA A 76 15.96 -0.11 -3.12
C ALA A 76 16.26 0.48 -4.51
N LYS A 77 17.34 0.01 -5.16
CA LYS A 77 17.66 0.39 -6.55
C LYS A 77 16.62 -0.11 -7.56
N ASN A 78 16.12 -1.34 -7.40
CA ASN A 78 15.07 -1.88 -8.29
C ASN A 78 13.77 -1.08 -8.15
N ILE A 79 13.35 -0.81 -6.92
CA ILE A 79 12.15 -0.02 -6.61
C ILE A 79 12.28 1.38 -7.19
N SER A 80 13.40 2.08 -6.96
CA SER A 80 13.68 3.40 -7.54
C SER A 80 13.54 3.40 -9.06
N ASP A 81 14.11 2.42 -9.77
CA ASP A 81 13.97 2.35 -11.22
C ASP A 81 12.52 2.09 -11.67
N LYS A 82 11.81 1.20 -10.95
CA LYS A 82 10.41 0.83 -11.22
C LYS A 82 9.41 1.97 -10.94
N VAL A 83 9.70 2.88 -10.00
CA VAL A 83 8.78 3.98 -9.63
C VAL A 83 9.15 5.34 -10.20
N ALA A 84 10.40 5.59 -10.62
CA ALA A 84 10.79 6.87 -11.22
C ALA A 84 11.98 6.80 -12.20
N GLY A 85 12.57 5.63 -12.43
CA GLY A 85 13.68 5.47 -13.37
C GLY A 85 13.23 5.15 -14.80
N ASN A 86 14.11 4.49 -15.55
CA ASN A 86 13.88 4.25 -16.97
C ASN A 86 12.77 3.23 -17.21
N SER A 87 12.65 2.20 -16.37
CA SER A 87 11.59 1.20 -16.51
C SER A 87 10.20 1.78 -16.21
N TYR A 88 10.08 2.70 -15.25
CA TYR A 88 8.84 3.45 -15.00
C TYR A 88 8.34 4.18 -16.26
N TYR A 89 9.16 5.07 -16.84
CA TYR A 89 8.75 5.85 -18.01
C TYR A 89 8.51 4.98 -19.26
N ALA A 90 9.26 3.88 -19.42
CA ALA A 90 9.03 2.93 -20.51
C ALA A 90 7.67 2.22 -20.41
N ASN A 91 7.12 2.06 -19.20
CA ASN A 91 5.87 1.38 -18.93
C ASN A 91 4.73 2.33 -18.49
N ARG A 92 4.88 3.66 -18.65
CA ARG A 92 3.93 4.66 -18.15
C ARG A 92 2.47 4.33 -18.48
N LYS A 93 2.17 3.97 -19.74
CA LYS A 93 0.82 3.57 -20.19
C LYS A 93 0.22 2.36 -19.46
N LEU A 94 1.04 1.44 -18.93
CA LEU A 94 0.59 0.32 -18.11
C LEU A 94 0.30 0.77 -16.67
N HIS A 95 1.09 1.70 -16.13
CA HIS A 95 0.86 2.29 -14.82
C HIS A 95 -0.36 3.24 -14.82
N ASP A 96 -0.58 3.97 -15.92
CA ASP A 96 -1.76 4.83 -16.12
C ASP A 96 -3.07 4.02 -16.22
N ALA A 97 -2.98 2.74 -16.59
CA ALA A 97 -4.10 1.80 -16.66
C ALA A 97 -4.23 0.91 -15.40
N GLU A 98 -3.39 1.12 -14.39
CA GLU A 98 -3.40 0.36 -13.14
C GLU A 98 -4.56 0.84 -12.24
N ILE A 99 -5.50 -0.06 -11.96
CA ILE A 99 -6.66 0.20 -11.10
C ILE A 99 -6.56 -0.77 -9.90
N PRO A 100 -6.66 -0.29 -8.64
CA PRO A 100 -6.70 -1.16 -7.47
C PRO A 100 -7.85 -2.17 -7.52
N ASP A 101 -7.58 -3.42 -7.14
CA ASP A 101 -8.60 -4.47 -7.00
C ASP A 101 -9.36 -4.29 -5.68
N THR A 102 -10.29 -3.33 -5.67
CA THR A 102 -11.04 -2.93 -4.47
C THR A 102 -12.35 -2.21 -4.80
N ASP A 103 -13.35 -2.38 -3.93
CA ASP A 103 -14.60 -1.61 -3.95
C ASP A 103 -14.52 -0.31 -3.11
N ASP A 104 -13.41 -0.02 -2.41
CA ASP A 104 -13.28 1.20 -1.61
C ASP A 104 -13.11 2.44 -2.52
N PRO A 105 -14.09 3.36 -2.57
CA PRO A 105 -14.03 4.53 -3.44
C PRO A 105 -12.88 5.47 -3.08
N ALA A 106 -12.43 5.52 -1.83
CA ALA A 106 -11.30 6.35 -1.41
C ALA A 106 -9.96 5.82 -1.95
N LEU A 107 -9.84 4.50 -2.19
CA LEU A 107 -8.66 3.92 -2.84
C LEU A 107 -8.67 4.18 -4.35
N LEU A 108 -9.82 4.00 -4.99
CA LEU A 108 -10.00 4.26 -6.42
C LEU A 108 -9.77 5.74 -6.76
N GLU A 109 -10.34 6.66 -5.99
CA GLU A 109 -10.11 8.10 -6.17
C GLU A 109 -8.63 8.46 -5.98
N ARG A 110 -7.97 7.91 -4.96
CA ARG A 110 -6.57 8.22 -4.67
C ARG A 110 -5.62 7.69 -5.74
N ALA A 111 -5.86 6.51 -6.28
CA ALA A 111 -5.10 5.99 -7.42
C ALA A 111 -5.29 6.87 -8.66
N MET A 112 -6.53 7.27 -8.97
CA MET A 112 -6.82 8.23 -10.06
C MET A 112 -6.12 9.59 -9.85
N GLN A 113 -6.09 10.11 -8.62
CA GLN A 113 -5.36 11.34 -8.28
C GLN A 113 -3.84 11.17 -8.48
N ALA A 114 -3.27 10.02 -8.09
CA ALA A 114 -1.86 9.73 -8.30
C ALA A 114 -1.49 9.61 -9.79
N THR A 115 -2.31 8.94 -10.60
CA THR A 115 -2.15 8.87 -12.07
C THR A 115 -2.30 10.23 -12.74
N SER A 116 -3.22 11.07 -12.25
CA SER A 116 -3.32 12.46 -12.72
C SER A 116 -2.02 13.22 -12.41
N PHE A 117 -1.51 13.09 -11.18
CA PHE A 117 -0.29 13.74 -10.73
C PHE A 117 0.94 13.28 -11.51
N SER A 118 1.10 11.98 -11.77
CA SER A 118 2.23 11.46 -12.53
C SER A 118 2.24 11.88 -14.00
N ASN A 119 1.05 12.20 -14.55
CA ASN A 119 0.90 12.84 -15.87
C ASN A 119 0.90 14.38 -15.81
N GLY A 120 1.30 14.97 -14.67
CA GLY A 120 1.51 16.41 -14.51
C GLY A 120 0.26 17.23 -14.16
N ALA A 121 -0.89 16.61 -13.92
CA ALA A 121 -2.17 17.25 -13.62
C ALA A 121 -2.61 17.03 -12.16
N GLY A 122 -3.48 17.89 -11.63
CA GLY A 122 -4.04 17.71 -10.28
C GLY A 122 -3.01 17.91 -9.15
N LYS A 123 -3.29 17.32 -7.98
CA LYS A 123 -2.48 17.42 -6.76
C LYS A 123 -1.95 16.05 -6.36
N ASN A 124 -0.78 16.02 -5.73
CA ASN A 124 -0.25 14.79 -5.14
C ASN A 124 -1.13 14.35 -3.94
N PRO A 125 -1.68 13.12 -3.94
CA PRO A 125 -2.55 12.64 -2.87
C PRO A 125 -1.84 12.39 -1.52
N PHE A 126 -0.51 12.36 -1.51
CA PHE A 126 0.30 12.09 -0.32
C PHE A 126 0.98 13.35 0.26
N ALA A 127 0.62 14.53 -0.25
CA ALA A 127 1.11 15.81 0.26
C ALA A 127 0.78 15.97 1.75
N GLY A 128 1.82 16.16 2.58
CA GLY A 128 1.69 16.32 4.03
C GLY A 128 1.87 15.06 4.86
N LEU A 129 2.12 13.89 4.24
CA LEU A 129 2.62 12.71 4.97
C LEU A 129 4.07 12.91 5.42
N SER A 130 4.48 12.23 6.51
CA SER A 130 5.87 12.25 6.96
C SER A 130 6.78 11.42 6.03
N GLN A 131 8.09 11.69 6.04
CA GLN A 131 9.04 10.95 5.20
C GLN A 131 9.00 9.43 5.48
N ASP A 132 8.78 9.02 6.73
CA ASP A 132 8.64 7.60 7.08
C ASP A 132 7.36 6.98 6.49
N GLN A 133 6.24 7.70 6.53
CA GLN A 133 4.98 7.26 5.90
C GLN A 133 5.12 7.18 4.37
N LEU A 134 5.81 8.14 3.76
CA LEU A 134 6.11 8.12 2.32
C LEU A 134 6.99 6.93 1.96
N ARG A 135 8.02 6.62 2.77
CA ARG A 135 8.87 5.43 2.58
C ARG A 135 8.07 4.13 2.67
N LEU A 136 7.12 4.02 3.60
CA LEU A 136 6.20 2.88 3.65
C LEU A 136 5.41 2.74 2.34
N ILE A 137 5.00 3.81 1.68
CA ILE A 137 4.32 3.72 0.37
C ILE A 137 5.32 3.34 -0.74
N ILE A 138 6.44 4.06 -0.85
CA ILE A 138 7.45 3.89 -1.92
C ILE A 138 7.97 2.44 -1.97
N TYR A 139 8.29 1.86 -0.81
CA TYR A 139 8.89 0.54 -0.68
C TYR A 139 7.87 -0.58 -0.44
N ASP A 140 6.56 -0.33 -0.63
CA ASP A 140 5.53 -1.36 -0.51
C ASP A 140 5.51 -2.28 -1.74
N GLU A 141 6.27 -3.37 -1.69
CA GLU A 141 6.30 -4.37 -2.77
C GLU A 141 5.23 -5.43 -2.59
N GLY A 142 4.35 -5.56 -3.58
CA GLY A 142 3.21 -6.49 -3.52
C GLY A 142 2.12 -6.05 -2.53
N GLY A 143 2.12 -4.78 -2.12
CA GLY A 143 1.05 -4.16 -1.35
C GLY A 143 0.03 -3.43 -2.22
N ASP A 144 -0.85 -2.69 -1.54
CA ASP A 144 -2.12 -2.18 -2.10
C ASP A 144 -1.99 -0.81 -2.80
N PHE A 145 -0.75 -0.33 -2.99
CA PHE A 145 -0.44 0.93 -3.67
C PHE A 145 0.03 0.69 -5.11
N THR A 146 -0.65 1.33 -6.06
CA THR A 146 -0.29 1.32 -7.49
C THR A 146 1.10 1.91 -7.74
N ILE A 147 1.72 1.61 -8.89
CA ILE A 147 3.02 2.19 -9.25
C ILE A 147 2.95 3.73 -9.34
N ASN A 148 1.83 4.28 -9.82
CA ASN A 148 1.58 5.71 -9.85
C ASN A 148 1.47 6.33 -8.44
N GLU A 149 0.85 5.64 -7.47
CA GLU A 149 0.85 6.08 -6.06
C GLU A 149 2.26 6.08 -5.46
N ARG A 150 3.06 5.04 -5.72
CA ARG A 150 4.45 4.97 -5.23
C ARG A 150 5.36 6.01 -5.89
N ASN A 151 5.13 6.34 -7.16
CA ASN A 151 5.77 7.47 -7.86
C ASN A 151 5.41 8.80 -7.18
N ALA A 152 4.13 9.05 -6.93
CA ALA A 152 3.66 10.25 -6.24
C ALA A 152 4.28 10.39 -4.84
N ALA A 153 4.32 9.30 -4.05
CA ALA A 153 4.96 9.31 -2.74
C ALA A 153 6.47 9.61 -2.81
N LEU A 154 7.19 9.08 -3.80
CA LEU A 154 8.61 9.38 -4.00
C LEU A 154 8.84 10.86 -4.30
N ILE A 155 8.06 11.46 -5.20
CA ILE A 155 8.18 12.88 -5.56
C ILE A 155 7.92 13.81 -4.36
N THR A 156 7.04 13.43 -3.43
CA THR A 156 6.80 14.19 -2.18
C THR A 156 7.85 13.93 -1.09
N SER A 157 8.70 12.90 -1.20
CA SER A 157 9.67 12.55 -0.15
C SER A 157 10.96 13.40 -0.11
N ASP A 158 10.92 14.57 -0.77
CA ASP A 158 12.02 15.53 -0.98
C ASP A 158 13.26 14.96 -1.70
N ASP A 159 13.12 13.88 -2.46
CA ASP A 159 14.15 13.46 -3.41
C ASP A 159 14.18 14.45 -4.59
N SER A 160 15.06 15.44 -4.49
CA SER A 160 15.22 16.49 -5.49
C SER A 160 15.51 15.92 -6.88
N SER A 161 16.17 14.76 -6.98
CA SER A 161 16.45 14.11 -8.26
C SER A 161 15.18 13.55 -8.92
N ALA A 162 14.25 13.00 -8.13
CA ALA A 162 12.95 12.56 -8.62
C ALA A 162 12.10 13.75 -9.11
N MET A 163 12.14 14.87 -8.38
CA MET A 163 11.42 16.10 -8.75
C MET A 163 12.00 16.77 -10.00
N ASP A 164 13.32 16.82 -10.14
CA ASP A 164 13.99 17.35 -11.35
C ASP A 164 13.68 16.49 -12.58
N ILE A 165 13.73 15.16 -12.45
CA ILE A 165 13.36 14.24 -13.54
C ILE A 165 11.88 14.41 -13.90
N PHE A 166 10.99 14.51 -12.91
CA PHE A 166 9.56 14.72 -13.14
C PHE A 166 9.30 16.04 -13.90
N ASN A 167 9.89 17.15 -13.45
CA ASN A 167 9.76 18.46 -14.10
C ASN A 167 10.32 18.45 -15.54
N ALA A 168 11.49 17.83 -15.75
CA ALA A 168 12.10 17.71 -17.07
C ALA A 168 11.28 16.83 -18.02
N ARG A 169 10.68 15.74 -17.52
CA ARG A 169 9.82 14.84 -18.31
C ARG A 169 8.46 15.44 -18.62
N LYS A 170 7.86 16.16 -17.68
CA LYS A 170 6.62 16.92 -17.89
C LYS A 170 6.77 17.93 -19.03
N SER A 171 7.86 18.70 -19.00
CA SER A 171 8.22 19.63 -20.08
C SER A 171 8.33 18.95 -21.46
N GLN A 172 8.75 17.67 -21.52
CA GLN A 172 8.81 16.92 -22.79
C GLN A 172 7.47 16.32 -23.24
N SER A 173 6.57 15.92 -22.33
CA SER A 173 5.23 15.48 -22.74
C SER A 173 4.42 16.62 -23.36
N ASP A 174 4.53 17.83 -22.79
CA ASP A 174 3.82 19.02 -23.26
C ASP A 174 4.25 19.45 -24.69
N ILE A 175 5.43 19.00 -25.15
CA ILE A 175 5.97 19.24 -26.50
C ILE A 175 5.54 18.16 -27.50
N GLN A 176 5.10 16.98 -27.03
CA GLN A 176 4.78 15.83 -27.88
C GLN A 176 3.30 15.76 -28.30
N GLU A 177 2.44 16.60 -27.71
CA GLU A 177 0.98 16.69 -28.00
C GLU A 177 0.58 17.99 -28.75
N ALA A 178 1.56 18.76 -29.26
CA ALA A 178 1.38 19.99 -30.03
C ALA A 178 1.73 19.83 -31.52
#